data_AF-A0A1Z9NRQ9-F1
#
_entry.id   AF-A0A1Z9NRQ9-F1
#
_cell.length_a   1.000
_cell.length_b   1.000
_cell.length_c   1.000
_cell.angle_alpha   90.00
_cell.angle_beta   90.00
_cell.angle_gamma   90.00
#
_symmetry.space_group_name_H-M   'P 1'
#
loop_
_entity.id
_entity.type
_entity.pdbx_description
1 polymer ?
#
loop_
_entity_poly.entity_id
_entity_poly.type
_entity_poly.pdbx_seq_one_letter_code
_entity_poly.pdbx_strand_id
1 'polypeptide(L)'
;MFKNILIAILFRIFVTTILFLIICFTIGVAVSREIDPSKGRYYGERKEYYVFCRIYDEKLDRSRKDEERKCFYECSDKETVVVTTSIGYPCQNSITEKRKP
;
A
#
# COMPACT_ATOMS: atom_id res chain seq x y z
N MET A 1 44.94 -23.95 34.33
CA MET A 1 43.54 -24.43 34.35
C MET A 1 42.52 -23.31 34.06
N PHE A 2 42.58 -22.17 34.76
CA PHE A 2 41.67 -21.03 34.56
C PHE A 2 41.58 -20.46 33.14
N LYS A 3 42.70 -20.37 32.41
CA LYS A 3 42.76 -19.75 31.07
C LYS A 3 41.91 -20.51 30.03
N ASN A 4 41.89 -21.84 30.07
CA ASN A 4 41.11 -22.67 29.15
C ASN A 4 39.61 -22.61 29.48
N ILE A 5 39.27 -22.50 30.77
CA ILE A 5 37.89 -22.32 31.24
C ILE A 5 37.37 -20.95 30.80
N LEU A 6 38.18 -19.89 30.95
CA LEU A 6 37.83 -18.54 30.52
C LEU A 6 37.58 -18.48 29.00
N ILE A 7 38.44 -19.11 28.20
CA ILE A 7 38.29 -19.19 26.74
C ILE A 7 37.00 -19.94 26.37
N ALA A 8 36.67 -21.04 27.06
CA ALA A 8 35.44 -21.79 26.80
C ALA A 8 34.17 -20.98 27.13
N ILE A 9 34.20 -20.16 28.19
CA ILE A 9 33.10 -19.26 28.55
C ILE A 9 32.94 -18.16 27.51
N LEU A 10 34.03 -17.51 27.11
CA LEU A 10 34.01 -16.47 26.09
C LEU A 10 33.50 -16.99 24.74
N PHE A 11 33.91 -18.21 24.36
CA PHE A 11 33.43 -18.86 23.14
C PHE A 11 31.93 -19.14 23.20
N ARG A 12 31.41 -19.62 24.34
CA ARG A 12 29.96 -19.83 24.51
C ARG A 12 29.18 -18.52 24.37
N ILE A 13 29.66 -17.44 25.00
CA ILE A 13 29.02 -16.12 24.91
C ILE A 13 29.00 -15.66 23.45
N PHE A 14 30.12 -15.77 22.74
CA PHE A 14 30.23 -15.39 21.33
C PHE A 14 29.28 -16.16 20.42
N VAL A 15 29.13 -17.47 20.63
CA VAL A 15 28.20 -18.29 19.84
C VAL A 15 26.75 -17.87 20.11
N THR A 16 26.40 -17.62 21.38
CA THR A 16 25.03 -17.21 21.74
C THR A 16 24.66 -15.83 21.21
N THR A 17 25.62 -14.88 21.18
CA THR A 17 25.35 -13.53 20.64
C THR A 17 25.17 -13.57 19.13
N ILE A 18 25.98 -14.34 18.41
CA ILE A 18 25.80 -14.53 16.96
C ILE A 18 24.45 -15.17 16.66
N LEU A 19 24.06 -16.21 17.41
CA LEU A 19 22.78 -16.87 17.22
C LEU A 19 21.60 -15.90 17.42
N PHE A 20 21.65 -15.07 18.46
CA PHE A 20 20.64 -14.05 18.72
C PHE A 20 20.54 -13.03 17.58
N LEU A 21 21.68 -12.55 17.06
CA LEU A 21 21.70 -11.62 15.93
C LEU A 21 21.08 -12.21 14.67
N ILE A 22 21.34 -13.49 14.37
CA ILE A 22 20.72 -14.19 13.23
C ILE A 22 19.20 -14.25 13.39
N ILE A 23 18.70 -14.58 14.58
CA ILE A 23 17.25 -14.63 14.87
C ILE A 23 16.61 -13.25 14.73
N CYS A 24 17.25 -12.19 15.25
CA CYS A 24 16.76 -10.82 15.07
C CYS A 24 16.73 -10.41 13.60
N PHE A 25 17.74 -10.79 12.82
CA PHE A 25 17.80 -10.50 11.39
C PHE A 25 16.71 -11.26 10.61
N THR A 26 16.48 -12.55 10.90
CA THR A 26 15.42 -13.30 10.21
C THR A 26 14.03 -12.78 10.53
N ILE A 27 13.75 -12.39 11.78
CA ILE A 27 12.48 -11.76 12.17
C ILE A 27 12.33 -10.38 11.51
N GLY A 28 13.39 -9.55 11.52
CA GLY A 28 13.36 -8.23 10.87
C GLY A 28 13.13 -8.30 9.36
N VAL A 29 13.71 -9.30 8.69
CA VAL A 29 13.49 -9.58 7.26
C VAL A 29 12.09 -10.14 7.02
N ALA A 30 11.56 -11.00 7.90
CA ALA A 30 10.19 -11.52 7.79
C ALA A 30 9.15 -10.39 7.90
N VAL A 31 9.31 -9.47 8.84
CA VAL A 31 8.43 -8.28 8.99
C VAL A 31 8.57 -7.34 7.78
N SER A 32 9.77 -7.17 7.24
CA SER A 32 9.98 -6.30 6.07
C SER A 32 9.38 -6.88 4.77
N ARG A 33 9.18 -8.20 4.68
CA ARG A 33 8.55 -8.86 3.52
C ARG A 33 7.02 -8.77 3.50
N GLU A 34 6.38 -8.35 4.60
CA GLU A 34 4.93 -8.12 4.64
C GLU A 34 4.53 -6.70 4.24
N ILE A 35 5.49 -5.78 4.07
CA ILE A 35 5.24 -4.40 3.61
C ILE A 35 5.64 -4.29 2.15
N ASP A 36 4.99 -5.10 1.31
CA ASP A 36 4.97 -4.89 -0.12
C ASP A 36 3.75 -4.00 -0.39
N PRO A 37 3.89 -2.68 -0.61
CA PRO A 37 2.75 -1.78 -0.86
C PRO A 37 1.98 -2.15 -2.15
N SER A 38 2.52 -3.08 -2.94
CA SER A 38 1.89 -3.67 -4.12
C SER A 38 0.89 -4.80 -3.81
N LYS A 39 0.90 -5.35 -2.59
CA LYS A 39 0.03 -6.47 -2.19
C LYS A 39 -0.96 -6.02 -1.13
N GLY A 40 -2.14 -5.60 -1.60
CA GLY A 40 -3.27 -5.28 -0.74
C GLY A 40 -3.59 -6.43 0.23
N ARG A 41 -3.84 -6.08 1.50
CA ARG A 41 -4.31 -7.03 2.52
C ARG A 41 -5.68 -7.56 2.10
N TYR A 42 -5.74 -8.80 1.63
CA TYR A 42 -7.01 -9.48 1.33
C TYR A 42 -7.74 -9.83 2.63
N TYR A 43 -8.67 -8.96 3.03
CA TYR A 43 -9.63 -9.21 4.10
C TYR A 43 -10.94 -9.78 3.51
N GLY A 44 -11.22 -11.07 3.78
CA GLY A 44 -12.55 -11.67 3.66
C GLY A 44 -13.01 -12.10 2.26
N GLU A 45 -13.90 -13.10 2.20
CA GLU A 45 -14.48 -13.70 0.98
C GLU A 45 -15.45 -12.79 0.19
N ARG A 46 -15.14 -11.50 0.07
CA ARG A 46 -15.57 -10.67 -1.05
C ARG A 46 -14.32 -9.98 -1.56
N LYS A 47 -13.82 -10.39 -2.73
CA LYS A 47 -12.62 -9.85 -3.37
C LYS A 47 -12.83 -8.39 -3.86
N GLU A 48 -13.38 -7.54 -3.01
CA GLU A 48 -13.53 -6.12 -3.28
C GLU A 48 -12.15 -5.48 -3.13
N TYR A 49 -11.64 -4.87 -4.20
CA TYR A 49 -10.38 -4.15 -4.18
C TYR A 49 -10.62 -2.66 -4.41
N TYR A 50 -9.76 -1.83 -3.83
CA TYR A 50 -9.80 -0.39 -3.98
C TYR A 50 -8.80 0.01 -5.05
N VAL A 51 -9.25 0.75 -6.06
CA VAL A 51 -8.36 1.35 -7.06
C VAL A 51 -8.24 2.83 -6.79
N PHE A 52 -7.02 3.33 -6.96
CA PHE A 52 -6.73 4.74 -6.86
C PHE A 52 -6.77 5.35 -8.26
N CYS A 53 -7.56 6.41 -8.43
CA CYS A 53 -7.73 7.09 -9.72
C CYS A 53 -7.37 8.56 -9.60
N ARG A 54 -6.59 9.06 -10.57
CA ARG A 54 -6.14 10.45 -10.65
C ARG A 54 -6.91 11.19 -11.72
N ILE A 55 -7.26 12.44 -11.46
CA ILE A 55 -7.91 13.26 -12.47
C ILE A 55 -6.94 13.52 -13.63
N TYR A 56 -7.43 13.41 -14.85
CA TYR A 56 -6.67 13.81 -16.05
C TYR A 56 -7.40 14.88 -16.88
N ASP A 57 -8.73 14.97 -16.78
CA ASP A 57 -9.52 15.98 -17.49
C ASP A 57 -10.76 16.39 -16.70
N GLU A 58 -11.22 17.62 -16.92
CA GLU A 58 -12.43 18.19 -16.36
C GLU A 58 -13.19 18.95 -17.45
N LYS A 59 -14.45 18.60 -17.69
CA LYS A 59 -15.30 19.28 -18.67
C LYS A 59 -16.54 19.85 -18.00
N LEU A 60 -16.78 21.14 -18.23
CA LEU A 60 -18.04 21.79 -17.86
C LEU A 60 -19.00 21.73 -19.04
N ASP A 61 -20.12 21.05 -18.86
CA ASP A 61 -21.19 20.98 -19.85
C ASP A 61 -22.21 22.09 -19.57
N ARG A 62 -21.97 23.26 -20.16
CA ARG A 62 -22.87 24.43 -20.06
C ARG A 62 -24.03 24.38 -21.07
N SER A 63 -24.15 23.28 -21.83
CA SER A 63 -25.16 23.15 -22.88
C SER A 63 -26.53 22.72 -22.35
N ARG A 64 -26.60 22.19 -21.12
CA ARG A 64 -27.85 21.75 -20.48
C ARG A 64 -28.21 22.72 -19.36
N LYS A 65 -29.52 22.85 -19.12
CA LYS A 65 -30.09 23.70 -18.07
C LYS A 65 -29.64 23.26 -16.67
N ASP A 66 -29.30 21.97 -16.55
CA ASP A 66 -28.61 21.40 -15.40
C ASP A 66 -27.11 21.53 -15.63
N GLU A 67 -26.54 22.49 -14.92
CA GLU A 67 -25.12 22.80 -14.90
C GLU A 67 -24.31 21.60 -14.36
N GLU A 68 -23.81 20.77 -15.28
CA GLU A 68 -23.05 19.55 -14.98
C GLU A 68 -21.55 19.73 -15.25
N ARG A 69 -20.74 19.20 -14.33
CA ARG A 69 -19.28 19.08 -14.43
C ARG A 69 -18.94 17.59 -14.52
N LYS A 70 -18.17 17.20 -15.54
CA LYS A 70 -17.69 15.84 -15.75
C LYS A 70 -16.22 15.76 -15.39
N CYS A 71 -15.90 14.94 -14.40
CA CYS A 71 -14.55 14.68 -13.92
C CYS A 71 -14.08 13.35 -14.50
N PHE A 72 -12.98 13.37 -15.26
CA PHE A 72 -12.40 12.19 -15.88
C PHE A 72 -11.18 11.74 -15.09
N TYR A 73 -11.22 10.49 -14.61
CA TYR A 73 -10.15 9.88 -13.83
C TYR A 73 -9.52 8.71 -14.57
N GLU A 74 -8.21 8.58 -14.45
CA GLU A 74 -7.43 7.43 -14.89
C GLU A 74 -7.02 6.63 -13.65
N CYS A 75 -7.39 5.35 -13.63
CA CYS A 75 -7.17 4.46 -12.50
C CYS A 75 -5.86 3.66 -12.64
N SER A 76 -5.34 3.17 -11.52
CA SER A 76 -4.11 2.35 -11.48
C SER A 76 -4.17 1.07 -12.32
N ASP A 77 -5.37 0.60 -12.64
CA ASP A 77 -5.64 -0.56 -13.50
C ASP A 77 -5.83 -0.19 -14.99
N LYS A 78 -5.55 1.07 -15.35
CA LYS A 78 -5.67 1.65 -16.70
C LYS A 78 -7.11 1.81 -17.20
N GLU A 79 -8.11 1.65 -16.33
CA GLU A 79 -9.48 1.99 -16.67
C GLU A 79 -9.77 3.48 -16.43
N THR A 80 -10.75 4.02 -17.15
CA THR A 80 -11.19 5.40 -17.02
C THR A 80 -12.55 5.48 -16.35
N VAL A 81 -12.69 6.37 -15.37
CA VAL A 81 -13.94 6.60 -14.64
C VAL A 81 -14.41 8.02 -14.90
N VAL A 82 -15.71 8.17 -15.15
CA VAL A 82 -16.34 9.48 -15.35
C VAL A 82 -17.32 9.74 -14.22
N VAL A 83 -17.05 10.78 -13.44
CA VAL A 83 -17.93 11.23 -12.37
C VAL A 83 -18.61 12.52 -12.81
N THR A 84 -19.94 12.50 -12.90
CA THR A 84 -20.73 13.71 -13.15
C THR A 84 -21.14 14.31 -11.81
N THR A 85 -20.86 15.59 -11.65
CA THR A 85 -21.19 16.38 -10.45
C THR A 85 -21.81 17.72 -10.86
N SER A 86 -22.43 18.44 -9.93
CA SER A 86 -22.94 19.79 -10.22
C SER A 86 -21.79 20.80 -10.32
N ILE A 87 -21.96 21.91 -11.06
CA ILE A 87 -20.92 22.94 -11.23
C ILE A 87 -20.40 23.50 -9.89
N GLY A 88 -21.22 23.53 -8.83
CA GLY A 88 -20.83 24.00 -7.50
C GLY A 88 -19.85 23.09 -6.75
N TYR A 89 -19.61 21.86 -7.23
CA TYR A 89 -18.72 20.89 -6.61
C TYR A 89 -17.51 20.63 -7.52
N PRO A 90 -16.31 21.12 -7.17
CA PRO A 90 -15.12 20.89 -7.98
C PRO A 90 -14.71 19.41 -7.96
N CYS A 91 -14.06 18.98 -9.04
CA CYS A 91 -13.47 17.65 -9.11
C CYS A 91 -12.37 17.50 -8.05
N GLN A 92 -12.30 16.33 -7.45
CA GLN A 92 -11.19 16.01 -6.55
C GLN A 92 -9.97 15.63 -7.40
N ASN A 93 -8.76 15.94 -6.92
CA ASN A 93 -7.54 15.58 -7.65
C ASN A 93 -7.36 14.06 -7.78
N SER A 94 -7.94 13.30 -6.86
CA SER A 94 -7.93 11.85 -6.86
C SER A 94 -9.13 11.29 -6.12
N ILE A 95 -9.58 10.11 -6.55
CA ILE A 95 -10.63 9.34 -5.90
C ILE A 95 -10.17 7.91 -5.66
N THR A 96 -10.82 7.25 -4.70
CA THR A 96 -10.67 5.81 -4.48
C THR A 96 -11.98 5.14 -4.86
N GLU A 97 -11.96 4.30 -5.87
CA GLU A 97 -13.14 3.55 -6.32
C GLU A 97 -13.09 2.11 -5.80
N LYS A 98 -14.23 1.62 -5.32
CA LYS A 98 -14.38 0.25 -4.85
C LYS A 98 -14.87 -0.64 -5.98
N ARG A 99 -14.09 -1.65 -6.35
CA ARG A 99 -14.40 -2.56 -7.47
C ARG A 99 -14.63 -3.98 -7.00
N LYS A 100 -15.45 -4.70 -7.76
CA LYS A 100 -15.65 -6.15 -7.67
C LYS A 100 -14.89 -6.80 -8.83
N PRO A 101 -14.37 -8.01 -8.65
CA PRO A 101 -13.66 -8.74 -9.71
C PRO A 101 -14.62 -9.20 -10.80
#